data_AF-A0AAN6PIJ6-F1
#
_entry.id   AF-A0AAN6PIJ6-F1
#
_cell.length_a   1.000
_cell.length_b   1.000
_cell.length_c   1.000
_cell.angle_alpha   90.00
_cell.angle_beta   90.00
_cell.angle_gamma   90.00
#
_symmetry.space_group_name_H-M   'P 1'
#
loop_
_entity.id
_entity.type
_entity.pdbx_description
1 polymer ?
#
loop_
_entity_poly.entity_id
_entity_poly.type
_entity_poly.pdbx_seq_one_letter_code
_entity_poly.pdbx_strand_id
1 'polypeptide(L)'
;MSQMQTWSATNFGMDIFVAYRLEELLKEAGFENVQKTQFDLGNGALAREAGWKQRSAGVMTDTLRALGANLPEGGILGIARDVDEYNGFLDKLHAEFLEYGYRPKLNFVIGQRLK
;
A
#
# COMPACT_ATOMS: atom_id res chain seq x y z
N MET A 1 8.65 1.91 -6.00
CA MET A 1 7.67 2.25 -4.94
C MET A 1 7.39 3.74 -5.06
N SER A 2 6.14 4.18 -4.98
CA SER A 2 5.80 5.59 -5.29
C SER A 2 6.28 6.51 -4.17
N GLN A 3 6.76 7.71 -4.52
CA GLN A 3 7.18 8.74 -3.55
C GLN A 3 6.08 9.04 -2.52
N MET A 4 4.82 8.93 -2.95
CA MET A 4 3.63 9.11 -2.12
C MET A 4 3.56 8.10 -0.98
N GLN A 5 3.77 6.82 -1.26
CA GLN A 5 3.74 5.78 -0.24
C GLN A 5 4.84 5.98 0.80
N THR A 6 6.07 6.32 0.35
CA THR A 6 7.18 6.60 1.25
C THR A 6 6.90 7.82 2.12
N TRP A 7 6.40 8.90 1.53
CA TRP A 7 6.02 10.11 2.28
C TRP A 7 4.94 9.79 3.32
N SER A 8 3.86 9.12 2.92
CA SER A 8 2.77 8.78 3.84
C SER A 8 3.27 7.88 4.97
N ALA A 9 4.04 6.84 4.67
CA ALA A 9 4.57 5.95 5.70
C ALA A 9 5.45 6.70 6.71
N THR A 10 6.39 7.52 6.23
CA THR A 10 7.25 8.36 7.10
C THR A 10 6.43 9.32 7.96
N ASN A 11 5.44 10.01 7.39
CA ASN A 11 4.66 11.00 8.12
C ASN A 11 3.75 10.40 9.21
N PHE A 12 3.38 9.13 9.07
CA PHE A 12 2.58 8.39 10.06
C PHE A 12 3.42 7.42 10.91
N GLY A 13 4.75 7.52 10.89
CA GLY A 13 5.64 6.69 11.71
C GLY A 13 5.62 5.19 11.35
N MET A 14 5.23 4.86 10.12
CA MET A 14 5.18 3.50 9.60
C MET A 14 6.46 3.15 8.84
N ASP A 15 6.99 1.94 9.06
CA ASP A 15 8.07 1.39 8.23
C ASP A 15 7.50 0.77 6.96
N ILE A 16 7.64 1.47 5.83
CA ILE A 16 7.21 1.00 4.51
C ILE A 16 7.96 -0.26 4.05
N PHE A 17 9.14 -0.54 4.61
CA PHE A 17 9.96 -1.70 4.28
C PHE A 17 9.73 -2.88 5.23
N VAL A 18 8.81 -2.76 6.19
CA VAL A 18 8.55 -3.81 7.20
C VAL A 18 8.23 -5.15 6.54
N ALA A 19 7.53 -5.14 5.41
CA ALA A 19 7.15 -6.33 4.64
C ALA A 19 8.36 -7.19 4.20
N TYR A 20 9.55 -6.60 4.05
CA TYR A 20 10.78 -7.31 3.69
C TYR A 20 11.49 -7.93 4.90
N ARG A 21 11.17 -7.47 6.11
CA ARG A 21 11.81 -7.87 7.37
C ARG A 21 10.93 -8.73 8.27
N LEU A 22 9.69 -9.02 7.87
CA LEU A 22 8.72 -9.76 8.71
C LEU A 22 9.26 -11.09 9.24
N GLU A 23 9.98 -11.88 8.43
CA GLU A 23 10.55 -13.15 8.90
C GLU A 23 11.63 -12.97 9.97
N GLU A 24 12.48 -11.96 9.80
CA GLU A 24 13.54 -11.62 10.77
C GLU A 24 12.93 -11.12 12.07
N LEU A 25 11.96 -10.20 11.99
CA LEU A 25 11.25 -9.66 13.15
C LEU A 25 10.57 -10.75 13.97
N LEU A 26 9.99 -11.78 13.34
CA LEU A 26 9.40 -12.91 14.06
C LEU A 26 10.47 -13.77 14.76
N LYS A 27 11.61 -14.02 14.11
CA LYS A 27 12.73 -14.77 14.72
C LYS A 27 13.32 -14.01 15.90
N GLU A 28 13.54 -12.71 15.75
CA GLU A 28 14.03 -11.82 16.82
C GLU A 28 13.07 -11.76 18.02
N ALA A 29 11.77 -11.85 17.76
CA ALA A 29 10.74 -11.94 18.80
C ALA A 29 10.67 -13.34 19.47
N GLY A 30 11.54 -14.28 19.10
CA GLY A 30 11.63 -15.61 19.70
C GLY A 30 10.64 -16.63 19.12
N PHE A 31 10.08 -16.38 17.93
CA PHE A 31 9.29 -17.38 17.23
C PHE A 31 10.20 -18.36 16.47
N GLU A 32 9.82 -19.63 16.50
CA GLU A 32 10.46 -20.73 15.80
C GLU A 32 9.62 -21.17 14.59
N ASN A 33 10.19 -22.02 13.73
CA ASN A 33 9.51 -22.58 12.55
C ASN A 33 8.87 -21.49 11.66
N VAL A 34 9.55 -20.36 11.48
CA VAL A 34 9.03 -19.24 10.69
C VAL A 34 8.92 -19.62 9.22
N GLN A 35 7.73 -19.47 8.67
CA GLN A 35 7.41 -19.75 7.27
C GLN A 35 6.79 -18.54 6.61
N LYS A 36 7.11 -18.35 5.32
CA LYS A 36 6.53 -17.30 4.48
C LYS A 36 5.80 -17.91 3.29
N THR A 37 4.61 -17.41 3.02
CA THR A 37 3.86 -17.69 1.80
C THR A 37 3.51 -16.37 1.12
N GLN A 38 3.61 -16.34 -0.21
CA GLN A 38 3.35 -15.15 -1.00
C GLN A 38 2.21 -15.39 -1.98
N PHE A 39 1.31 -14.42 -2.10
CA PHE A 39 0.23 -14.44 -3.07
C PHE A 39 0.28 -13.19 -3.94
N ASP A 40 -0.03 -13.37 -5.22
CA ASP A 40 -0.31 -12.23 -6.10
C ASP A 40 -1.70 -11.70 -5.79
N LEU A 41 -1.78 -10.44 -5.37
CA LEU A 41 -3.04 -9.74 -5.17
C LEU A 41 -3.26 -8.75 -6.31
N GLY A 42 -3.86 -9.23 -7.40
CA GLY A 42 -4.20 -8.36 -8.53
C GLY A 42 -5.32 -7.38 -8.19
N ASN A 43 -5.12 -6.11 -8.49
CA ASN A 43 -6.07 -5.01 -8.34
C ASN A 43 -6.34 -4.36 -9.70
N GLY A 44 -7.49 -3.67 -9.81
CA GLY A 44 -7.86 -2.95 -11.02
C GLY A 44 -8.02 -3.89 -12.22
N ALA A 45 -7.40 -3.57 -13.35
CA ALA A 45 -7.42 -4.43 -14.54
C ALA A 45 -6.88 -5.86 -14.30
N LEU A 46 -6.06 -6.06 -13.26
CA LEU A 46 -5.49 -7.35 -12.91
C LEU A 46 -6.28 -8.10 -11.83
N ALA A 47 -7.44 -7.58 -11.42
CA ALA A 47 -8.30 -8.25 -10.44
C ALA A 47 -8.76 -9.62 -10.96
N ARG A 48 -8.77 -10.61 -10.06
CA ARG A 48 -9.11 -12.01 -10.41
C ARG A 48 -10.55 -12.16 -10.89
N GLU A 49 -11.48 -11.45 -10.28
CA GLU A 49 -12.90 -11.48 -10.65
C GLU A 49 -13.32 -10.14 -11.21
N ALA A 50 -14.15 -10.15 -12.25
CA ALA A 50 -14.57 -8.93 -12.95
C ALA A 50 -15.24 -7.90 -12.02
N GLY A 51 -16.03 -8.36 -11.04
CA GLY A 51 -16.68 -7.49 -10.05
C GLY A 51 -15.70 -6.74 -9.13
N TRP A 52 -14.47 -7.21 -9.01
CA TRP A 52 -13.44 -6.58 -8.19
C TRP A 52 -12.63 -5.52 -8.91
N LYS A 53 -12.68 -5.43 -10.25
CA LYS A 53 -11.90 -4.46 -11.03
C LYS A 53 -12.10 -3.02 -10.52
N GLN A 54 -13.36 -2.56 -10.47
CA GLN A 54 -13.66 -1.19 -10.03
C GLN A 54 -13.43 -1.01 -8.53
N ARG A 55 -13.87 -1.97 -7.71
CA ARG A 55 -13.79 -1.87 -6.25
C ARG A 55 -12.35 -1.81 -5.76
N SER A 56 -11.48 -2.67 -6.30
CA SER A 56 -10.06 -2.70 -5.89
C SER A 56 -9.28 -1.49 -6.34
N ALA A 57 -9.63 -0.88 -7.49
CA ALA A 57 -9.08 0.41 -7.90
C ALA A 57 -9.56 1.54 -6.95
N GLY A 58 -10.84 1.54 -6.56
CA GLY A 58 -11.43 2.57 -5.69
C GLY A 58 -10.89 2.54 -4.27
N VAL A 59 -10.86 1.38 -3.62
CA VAL A 59 -10.44 1.25 -2.21
C VAL A 59 -9.07 1.87 -1.96
N MET A 60 -8.11 1.69 -2.87
CA MET A 60 -6.77 2.26 -2.73
C MET A 60 -6.81 3.80 -2.76
N THR A 61 -7.46 4.39 -3.76
CA THR A 61 -7.50 5.84 -3.95
C THR A 61 -8.38 6.53 -2.92
N ASP A 62 -9.48 5.90 -2.52
CA ASP A 62 -10.41 6.43 -1.51
C ASP A 62 -9.78 6.42 -0.12
N THR A 63 -9.02 5.37 0.23
CA THR A 63 -8.26 5.32 1.49
C THR A 63 -7.26 6.46 1.56
N LEU A 64 -6.58 6.74 0.46
CA LEU A 64 -5.58 7.81 0.40
C LEU A 64 -6.22 9.20 0.37
N ARG A 65 -7.43 9.35 -0.19
CA ARG A 65 -8.14 10.64 -0.25
C ARG A 65 -8.35 11.27 1.13
N ALA A 66 -8.61 10.46 2.15
CA ALA A 66 -8.74 10.94 3.53
C ALA A 66 -7.46 11.62 4.06
N LEU A 67 -6.28 11.32 3.49
CA LEU A 67 -5.01 11.93 3.88
C LEU A 67 -4.87 13.38 3.38
N GLY A 68 -5.70 13.82 2.43
CA GLY A 68 -5.69 15.19 1.92
C GLY A 68 -5.88 16.25 3.03
N ALA A 69 -6.65 15.93 4.07
CA ALA A 69 -6.85 16.81 5.21
C ALA A 69 -5.58 17.05 6.06
N ASN A 70 -4.57 16.20 5.89
CA ASN A 70 -3.31 16.24 6.65
C ASN A 70 -2.11 16.54 5.74
N LEU A 71 -2.33 17.18 4.59
CA LEU A 71 -1.21 17.62 3.75
C LEU A 71 -0.33 18.62 4.53
N PRO A 72 1.00 18.51 4.40
CA PRO A 72 1.92 19.43 5.04
C PRO A 72 1.85 20.80 4.34
N GLU A 73 2.35 21.83 4.99
CA GLU A 73 2.47 23.15 4.37
C GLU A 73 3.35 23.07 3.11
N GLY A 74 2.83 23.53 1.97
CA GLY A 74 3.49 23.40 0.66
C GLY A 74 3.27 22.05 -0.06
N GLY A 75 2.50 21.13 0.54
CA GLY A 75 2.08 19.87 -0.07
C GLY A 75 3.17 18.79 -0.12
N ILE A 76 2.92 17.76 -0.94
CA ILE A 76 3.85 16.64 -1.14
C ILE A 76 4.71 16.95 -2.38
N LEU A 77 5.99 17.19 -2.17
CA LEU A 77 6.95 17.51 -3.24
C LEU A 77 6.90 16.46 -4.37
N GLY A 78 6.72 16.92 -5.60
CA GLY A 78 6.63 16.06 -6.79
C GLY A 78 5.28 15.39 -7.02
N ILE A 79 4.30 15.60 -6.13
CA ILE A 79 2.96 14.99 -6.23
C ILE A 79 1.86 16.05 -6.28
N ALA A 80 1.76 16.91 -5.27
CA ALA A 80 0.69 17.90 -5.16
C ALA A 80 1.07 19.03 -4.19
N ARG A 81 0.76 20.28 -4.54
CA ARG A 81 1.02 21.46 -3.69
C ARG A 81 -0.11 21.75 -2.71
N ASP A 82 -1.32 21.31 -3.02
CA ASP A 82 -2.53 21.51 -2.24
C ASP A 82 -3.49 20.31 -2.37
N VAL A 83 -4.65 20.41 -1.70
CA VAL A 83 -5.66 19.34 -1.66
C VAL A 83 -6.29 19.08 -3.04
N ASP A 84 -6.45 20.12 -3.86
CA ASP A 84 -7.08 19.99 -5.17
C ASP A 84 -6.14 19.26 -6.14
N GLU A 85 -4.86 19.62 -6.17
CA GLU A 85 -3.85 18.88 -6.90
C GLU A 85 -3.71 17.43 -6.42
N TYR A 86 -3.82 17.21 -5.11
CA TYR A 86 -3.75 15.87 -4.53
C TYR A 86 -4.93 15.00 -4.97
N ASN A 87 -6.15 15.53 -4.94
CA ASN A 87 -7.33 14.82 -5.43
C ASN A 87 -7.22 14.54 -6.94
N GLY A 88 -6.74 15.50 -7.73
CA GLY A 88 -6.51 15.30 -9.16
C GLY A 88 -5.43 14.25 -9.45
N PHE A 89 -4.38 14.16 -8.62
CA PHE A 89 -3.42 13.06 -8.69
C PHE A 89 -4.08 11.71 -8.40
N LEU A 90 -4.91 11.61 -7.36
CA LEU A 90 -5.61 10.38 -7.01
C LEU A 90 -6.60 9.92 -8.10
N ASP A 91 -7.28 10.85 -8.77
CA ASP A 91 -8.16 10.52 -9.89
C ASP A 91 -7.39 9.92 -11.08
N LYS A 92 -6.21 10.47 -11.40
CA LYS A 92 -5.31 9.90 -12.42
C LYS A 92 -4.82 8.52 -12.01
N LEU A 93 -4.40 8.35 -10.75
CA LEU A 93 -3.97 7.07 -10.21
C LEU A 93 -5.10 6.02 -10.27
N HIS A 94 -6.34 6.43 -9.98
CA HIS A 94 -7.51 5.56 -10.11
C HIS A 94 -7.72 5.09 -11.55
N ALA A 95 -7.63 6.02 -12.52
CA ALA A 95 -7.74 5.69 -13.93
C ALA A 95 -6.63 4.71 -14.39
N GLU A 96 -5.38 4.93 -13.97
CA GLU A 96 -4.26 4.02 -14.25
C GLU A 96 -4.50 2.62 -13.68
N PHE A 97 -5.03 2.51 -12.46
CA PHE A 97 -5.39 1.22 -11.86
C PHE A 97 -6.49 0.52 -12.66
N LEU A 98 -7.48 1.26 -13.17
CA LEU A 98 -8.53 0.67 -14.01
C LEU A 98 -8.02 0.22 -15.38
N GLU A 99 -7.02 0.90 -15.94
CA GLU A 99 -6.45 0.60 -17.25
C GLU A 99 -5.44 -0.54 -17.20
N TYR A 100 -4.43 -0.41 -16.34
CA TYR A 100 -3.27 -1.31 -16.29
C TYR A 100 -3.32 -2.28 -15.10
N GLY A 101 -3.99 -1.87 -14.01
CA GLY A 101 -4.00 -2.61 -12.76
C GLY A 101 -2.66 -2.61 -12.03
N TYR A 102 -2.66 -3.23 -10.86
CA TYR A 102 -1.46 -3.36 -10.03
C TYR A 102 -1.46 -4.74 -9.36
N ARG A 103 -0.31 -5.39 -9.27
CA ARG A 103 -0.18 -6.76 -8.73
C ARG A 103 0.84 -6.81 -7.60
N PRO A 104 0.52 -6.26 -6.41
CA PRO A 104 1.36 -6.42 -5.24
C PRO A 104 1.46 -7.88 -4.80
N LYS A 105 2.59 -8.20 -4.15
CA LYS A 105 2.77 -9.47 -3.44
C LYS A 105 2.30 -9.31 -2.00
N LEU A 106 1.32 -10.09 -1.59
CA LEU A 106 0.89 -10.20 -0.21
C LEU A 106 1.74 -11.25 0.49
N ASN A 107 2.43 -10.84 1.56
CA ASN A 107 3.26 -11.73 2.38
C ASN A 107 2.46 -12.21 3.61
N PHE A 108 2.31 -13.51 3.76
CA PHE A 108 1.88 -14.14 5.02
C PHE A 108 3.09 -14.75 5.67
N VAL A 109 3.42 -14.30 6.89
CA VAL A 109 4.53 -14.83 7.67
C VAL A 109 3.99 -15.36 8.98
N ILE A 110 4.24 -16.63 9.27
CA ILE A 110 3.72 -17.34 10.45
C ILE A 110 4.92 -17.94 11.18
N GLY A 111 4.96 -17.76 12.50
CA GLY A 111 5.92 -18.40 13.38
C GLY A 111 5.20 -19.06 14.55
N GLN A 112 5.83 -20.05 15.17
CA GLN A 112 5.32 -20.75 16.34
C GLN A 112 6.05 -20.26 17.58
N ARG A 113 5.30 -19.97 18.65
CA ARG A 113 5.89 -19.70 19.95
C ARG A 113 5.75 -20.97 20.79
N LEU A 114 6.88 -21.59 21.13
CA LEU A 114 6.87 -22.64 22.16
C LEU A 114 6.47 -21.97 23.48
N LYS A 115 5.46 -22.55 24.14
CA LYS A 115 5.03 -22.09 25.47
C LYS A 115 6.10 -22.37 26.51
#